data_AF-A0A929W5F4-F1
#
_entry.id   AF-A0A929W5F4-F1
#
_cell.length_a   1.000
_cell.length_b   1.000
_cell.length_c   1.000
_cell.angle_alpha   90.00
_cell.angle_beta   90.00
_cell.angle_gamma   90.00
#
_symmetry.space_group_name_H-M   'P 1'
#
loop_
_entity.id
_entity.type
_entity.pdbx_description
1 polymer ?
#
loop_
_entity_poly.entity_id
_entity_poly.type
_entity_poly.pdbx_seq_one_letter_code
_entity_poly.pdbx_strand_id
1 'polypeptide(L)'
;VILNIWDASGDHSYSCISPLLHGALNFDLITRLSRLSDDVFTQNLVPAEAVRRFDAIKNIPRFSSFAVLVLASAANASFCRLFGGDWAAIGIVFAATFCGFFVKQRLSGWKMDYRAVTIISAVTAAVISCVGYVIPDLSTTPDIALGTSVLYLVPGVPFCNFVNDLLYGHYICAFSRFVQAMMITVSLSIGLVLALLMLNIRML
;
A
#
# COMPACT_ATOMS: atom_id res chain seq x y z
N VAL A 1 20.05 -3.21 7.21
CA VAL A 1 19.94 -3.69 8.61
C VAL A 1 21.35 -3.96 9.10
N ILE A 2 21.67 -3.48 10.30
CA ILE A 2 22.93 -3.77 10.98
C ILE A 2 22.60 -4.76 12.09
N LEU A 3 23.17 -5.96 12.03
CA LEU A 3 23.04 -6.98 13.07
C LEU A 3 24.37 -7.07 13.80
N ASN A 4 24.34 -6.81 15.11
CA ASN A 4 25.49 -6.99 15.99
C ASN A 4 25.21 -8.18 16.91
N ILE A 5 26.01 -9.23 16.79
CA ILE A 5 25.92 -10.44 17.62
C ILE A 5 27.12 -10.46 18.55
N TRP A 6 26.87 -10.64 19.84
CA TRP A 6 27.91 -10.80 20.86
C TRP A 6 28.04 -12.28 21.21
N ASP A 7 29.28 -12.75 21.38
CA ASP A 7 29.53 -14.07 21.96
C ASP A 7 29.08 -14.08 23.45
N ALA A 8 28.75 -15.26 23.97
CA ALA A 8 28.27 -15.45 25.35
C ALA A 8 29.30 -14.98 26.41
N SER A 9 30.57 -14.94 26.03
CA SER A 9 31.72 -14.46 26.82
C SER A 9 31.89 -12.93 26.80
N GLY A 10 31.28 -12.22 25.85
CA GLY A 10 31.38 -10.77 25.71
C GLY A 10 32.68 -10.24 25.08
N ASP A 11 33.64 -11.11 24.73
CA ASP A 11 34.96 -10.68 24.19
C ASP A 11 34.93 -10.30 22.70
N HIS A 12 34.02 -10.89 21.93
CA HIS A 12 33.94 -10.67 20.49
C HIS A 12 32.53 -10.23 20.06
N SER A 13 32.51 -9.24 19.16
CA SER A 13 31.29 -8.80 18.47
C SER A 13 31.43 -9.03 16.97
N TYR A 14 30.36 -9.54 16.36
CA TYR A 14 30.26 -9.76 14.93
C TYR A 14 29.21 -8.81 14.37
N SER A 15 29.61 -7.92 13.47
CA SER A 15 28.74 -6.96 12.80
C SER A 15 28.48 -7.39 11.36
N CYS A 16 27.22 -7.68 11.03
CA CYS A 16 26.79 -7.94 9.67
C CYS A 16 25.91 -6.79 9.16
N ILE A 17 26.27 -6.24 8.01
CA ILE A 17 25.45 -5.23 7.31
C ILE A 17 24.84 -5.89 6.10
N SER A 18 23.51 -6.08 6.12
CA SER A 18 22.77 -6.54 4.95
C SER A 18 21.90 -5.41 4.41
N PRO A 19 21.93 -5.15 3.08
CA PRO A 19 20.91 -4.31 2.47
C PRO A 19 19.54 -4.96 2.64
N LEU A 20 18.52 -4.15 2.93
CA LEU A 20 17.14 -4.61 2.85
C LEU A 20 16.78 -4.74 1.38
N LEU A 21 16.36 -5.93 0.96
CA LEU A 21 15.75 -6.09 -0.35
C LEU A 21 14.50 -5.22 -0.39
N HIS A 22 14.34 -4.43 -1.45
CA HIS A 22 13.12 -3.67 -1.71
C HIS A 22 12.00 -4.66 -2.08
N GLY A 23 11.42 -5.29 -1.06
CA GLY A 23 10.30 -6.21 -1.20
C GLY A 23 8.97 -5.48 -1.06
N ALA A 24 7.96 -5.92 -1.82
CA ALA A 24 6.58 -5.52 -1.58
C ALA A 24 6.15 -5.95 -0.17
N LEU A 25 5.46 -5.07 0.54
CA LEU A 25 4.93 -5.32 1.87
C LEU A 25 3.99 -6.54 1.86
N ASN A 26 4.22 -7.49 2.77
CA ASN A 26 3.34 -8.64 2.94
C ASN A 26 3.01 -8.82 4.43
N PHE A 27 1.80 -8.39 4.80
CA PHE A 27 1.33 -8.51 6.19
C PHE A 27 1.16 -9.95 6.65
N ASP A 28 0.77 -10.89 5.77
CA ASP A 28 0.67 -12.31 6.14
C ASP A 28 2.05 -12.88 6.52
N LEU A 29 3.09 -12.54 5.76
CA LEU A 29 4.47 -12.91 6.09
C LEU A 29 4.91 -12.29 7.42
N ILE A 30 4.66 -10.98 7.62
CA ILE A 30 5.01 -10.28 8.87
C ILE A 30 4.30 -10.94 10.07
N THR A 31 3.00 -11.21 9.96
CA THR A 31 2.23 -11.86 11.03
C THR A 31 2.73 -13.26 11.33
N ARG A 32 3.05 -14.07 10.31
CA ARG A 32 3.59 -15.42 10.50
C ARG A 32 4.97 -15.40 11.15
N LEU A 33 5.85 -14.49 10.73
CA LEU A 33 7.15 -14.31 11.37
C LEU A 33 7.01 -13.82 12.81
N SER A 34 6.07 -12.91 13.09
CA SER A 34 5.78 -12.46 14.44
C SER A 34 5.31 -13.61 15.33
N ARG A 35 4.43 -14.48 14.82
CA ARG A 35 3.99 -15.69 15.54
C ARG A 35 5.13 -16.67 15.75
N LEU A 36 5.98 -16.89 14.74
CA LEU A 36 7.16 -17.75 14.90
C LEU A 36 8.12 -17.21 15.97
N SER A 37 8.33 -15.88 16.02
CA SER A 37 9.14 -15.26 17.05
C SER A 37 8.58 -15.49 18.46
N ASP A 38 7.26 -15.40 18.61
CA ASP A 38 6.57 -15.66 19.87
C ASP A 38 6.63 -17.14 20.26
N ASP A 39 6.42 -18.05 19.31
CA ASP A 39 6.54 -19.50 19.51
C ASP A 39 7.96 -19.88 19.97
N VAL A 40 9.00 -19.29 19.38
CA VAL A 40 10.39 -19.57 19.75
C VAL A 40 10.67 -19.15 21.19
N PHE A 41 10.12 -18.01 21.61
CA PHE A 41 10.27 -17.50 22.97
C PHE A 41 9.47 -18.32 24.00
N THR A 42 8.24 -18.70 23.67
CA THR A 42 7.31 -19.35 24.61
C THR A 42 7.50 -20.87 24.69
N GLN A 43 7.81 -21.53 23.56
CA GLN A 43 7.86 -23.00 23.46
C GLN A 43 9.29 -23.55 23.48
N ASN A 44 10.32 -22.71 23.64
CA ASN A 44 11.75 -23.11 23.57
C ASN A 44 12.03 -24.03 22.37
N LEU A 45 11.58 -23.61 21.18
CA LEU A 45 11.77 -24.37 19.96
C LEU A 45 13.26 -24.62 19.70
N VAL A 46 13.58 -25.87 19.38
CA VAL A 46 14.93 -26.26 18.94
C VAL A 46 15.29 -25.41 17.71
N PRO A 47 16.51 -24.83 17.63
CA PRO A 47 16.90 -23.95 16.52
C PRO A 47 16.67 -24.55 15.14
N ALA A 48 16.89 -25.86 14.97
CA ALA A 48 16.64 -26.56 13.72
C ALA A 48 15.16 -26.53 13.29
N GLU A 49 14.22 -26.64 14.23
CA GLU A 49 12.78 -26.57 13.94
C GLU A 49 12.35 -25.13 13.63
N ALA A 50 12.94 -24.13 14.32
CA ALA A 50 12.70 -22.72 14.03
C ALA A 50 13.15 -22.36 12.59
N VAL A 51 14.32 -22.85 12.16
CA VAL A 51 14.81 -22.67 10.78
C VAL A 51 13.90 -23.37 9.78
N ARG A 52 13.46 -24.60 10.05
CA ARG A 52 12.52 -25.32 9.17
C ARG A 52 11.21 -24.56 8.97
N ARG A 53 10.63 -24.03 10.05
CA ARG A 53 9.40 -23.23 9.99
C ARG A 53 9.62 -21.89 9.28
N PHE A 54 10.77 -21.24 9.51
CA PHE A 54 11.15 -20.03 8.81
C PHE A 54 11.23 -20.25 7.30
N ASP A 55 11.90 -21.32 6.85
CA ASP A 55 11.99 -21.67 5.44
C ASP A 55 10.63 -22.03 4.84
N ALA A 56 9.77 -22.71 5.60
CA ALA A 56 8.39 -22.96 5.19
C ALA A 56 7.61 -21.66 4.96
N ILE A 57 7.73 -20.67 5.86
CA ILE A 57 7.09 -19.35 5.73
C ILE A 57 7.62 -18.59 4.51
N LYS A 58 8.93 -18.65 4.27
CA LYS A 58 9.59 -17.99 3.13
C LYS A 58 9.08 -18.50 1.77
N ASN A 59 8.69 -19.77 1.70
CA ASN A 59 8.24 -20.43 0.47
C ASN A 59 6.72 -20.35 0.22
N ILE A 60 5.96 -19.65 1.07
CA ILE A 60 4.52 -19.50 0.88
C ILE A 60 4.26 -18.72 -0.42
N PRO A 61 3.45 -19.27 -1.36
CA PRO A 61 3.15 -18.59 -2.62
C PRO A 61 2.35 -17.30 -2.35
N ARG A 62 2.61 -16.28 -3.17
CA ARG A 62 1.88 -15.01 -3.09
C ARG A 62 0.46 -15.17 -3.63
N PHE A 63 -0.47 -14.38 -3.09
CA PHE A 63 -1.84 -14.28 -3.62
C PHE A 63 -1.82 -13.92 -5.11
N SER A 64 -2.76 -14.47 -5.87
CA SER A 64 -2.88 -14.13 -7.29
C SER A 64 -3.18 -12.64 -7.46
N SER A 65 -2.54 -12.02 -8.44
CA SER A 65 -2.70 -10.58 -8.71
C SER A 65 -4.16 -10.21 -8.99
N PHE A 66 -4.92 -11.12 -9.59
CA PHE A 66 -6.36 -10.95 -9.85
C PHE A 66 -7.20 -10.96 -8.56
N ALA A 67 -6.92 -11.85 -7.60
CA ALA A 67 -7.62 -11.86 -6.32
C ALA A 67 -7.35 -10.57 -5.55
N VAL A 68 -6.10 -10.11 -5.52
CA VAL A 68 -5.72 -8.82 -4.90
C VAL A 68 -6.43 -7.65 -5.58
N LEU A 69 -6.55 -7.66 -6.90
CA LEU A 69 -7.27 -6.64 -7.66
C LEU A 69 -8.74 -6.55 -7.23
N VAL A 70 -9.47 -7.66 -7.23
CA VAL A 70 -10.89 -7.69 -6.86
C VAL A 70 -11.10 -7.30 -5.40
N LEU A 71 -10.29 -7.85 -4.49
CA LEU A 71 -10.39 -7.54 -3.06
C LEU A 71 -10.03 -6.08 -2.75
N ALA A 72 -9.02 -5.51 -3.42
CA ALA A 72 -8.66 -4.11 -3.26
C ALA A 72 -9.78 -3.19 -3.76
N SER A 73 -10.39 -3.49 -4.91
CA SER A 73 -11.54 -2.74 -5.42
C SER A 73 -12.75 -2.82 -4.49
N ALA A 74 -13.06 -4.01 -3.95
CA ALA A 74 -14.14 -4.19 -2.99
C ALA A 74 -13.90 -3.42 -1.68
N ALA A 75 -12.67 -3.45 -1.16
CA ALA A 75 -12.29 -2.67 0.01
C ALA A 75 -12.46 -1.16 -0.24
N ASN A 76 -12.04 -0.67 -1.40
CA ASN A 76 -12.14 0.75 -1.74
C ASN A 76 -13.60 1.20 -1.92
N ALA A 77 -14.43 0.37 -2.56
CA ALA A 77 -15.86 0.59 -2.67
C ALA A 77 -16.55 0.60 -1.28
N SER A 78 -16.07 -0.22 -0.35
CA SER A 78 -16.56 -0.21 1.04
C SER A 78 -16.19 1.08 1.78
N PHE A 79 -15.02 1.66 1.52
CA PHE A 79 -14.66 2.98 2.04
C PHE A 79 -15.59 4.08 1.51
N CYS A 80 -15.98 4.01 0.23
CA CYS A 80 -16.99 4.92 -0.31
C CYS A 80 -18.27 4.91 0.53
N ARG A 81 -18.76 3.72 0.89
CA ARG A 81 -19.92 3.59 1.78
C ARG A 81 -19.66 4.16 3.18
N LEU A 82 -18.46 3.94 3.74
CA LEU A 82 -18.07 4.47 5.05
C LEU A 82 -18.08 6.00 5.10
N PHE A 83 -17.70 6.66 4.00
CA PHE A 83 -17.74 8.12 3.89
C PHE A 83 -19.13 8.68 3.56
N GLY A 84 -20.16 7.83 3.49
CA GLY A 84 -21.54 8.26 3.22
C GLY A 84 -21.95 8.20 1.76
N GLY A 85 -21.17 7.55 0.90
CA GLY A 85 -21.52 7.35 -0.51
C GLY A 85 -22.79 6.52 -0.71
N ASP A 86 -23.50 6.83 -1.79
CA ASP A 86 -24.68 6.08 -2.24
C ASP A 86 -24.33 4.78 -2.96
N TRP A 87 -25.34 3.93 -3.20
CA TRP A 87 -25.12 2.62 -3.83
C TRP A 87 -24.53 2.72 -5.23
N ALA A 88 -24.84 3.78 -5.97
CA ALA A 88 -24.27 4.04 -7.27
C ALA A 88 -22.80 4.49 -7.19
N ALA A 89 -22.44 5.36 -6.23
CA ALA A 89 -21.04 5.73 -5.98
C ALA A 89 -20.18 4.51 -5.65
N ILE A 90 -20.69 3.54 -4.88
CA ILE A 90 -19.98 2.29 -4.60
C ILE A 90 -19.64 1.54 -5.89
N GLY A 91 -20.61 1.41 -6.81
CA GLY A 91 -20.41 0.75 -8.10
C GLY A 91 -19.39 1.48 -8.98
N ILE A 92 -19.47 2.82 -9.02
CA ILE A 92 -18.54 3.68 -9.75
C ILE A 92 -17.12 3.53 -9.18
N VAL A 93 -16.97 3.62 -7.86
CA VAL A 93 -15.67 3.49 -7.17
C VAL A 93 -15.09 2.09 -7.37
N PHE A 94 -15.91 1.05 -7.34
CA PHE A 94 -15.46 -0.31 -7.63
C PHE A 94 -14.86 -0.41 -9.04
N ALA A 95 -15.58 0.08 -10.06
CA ALA A 95 -15.11 0.08 -11.45
C ALA A 95 -13.86 0.95 -11.65
N ALA A 96 -13.86 2.17 -11.09
CA ALA A 96 -12.73 3.09 -11.13
C ALA A 96 -11.48 2.49 -10.49
N THR A 97 -11.62 1.90 -9.30
CA THR A 97 -10.52 1.25 -8.58
C THR A 97 -10.03 0.01 -9.33
N PHE A 98 -10.94 -0.79 -9.89
CA PHE A 98 -10.58 -1.98 -10.66
C PHE A 98 -9.72 -1.61 -11.89
N CYS A 99 -10.16 -0.64 -12.68
CA CYS A 99 -9.39 -0.18 -13.83
C CYS A 99 -8.07 0.48 -13.44
N GLY A 100 -8.08 1.39 -12.45
CA GLY A 100 -6.87 2.07 -11.99
C GLY A 100 -5.84 1.12 -11.39
N PHE A 101 -6.28 0.16 -10.57
CA PHE A 101 -5.39 -0.84 -9.96
C PHE A 101 -4.88 -1.86 -10.98
N PHE A 102 -5.69 -2.22 -11.99
CA PHE A 102 -5.23 -3.03 -13.11
C PHE A 102 -4.12 -2.34 -13.90
N VAL A 103 -4.29 -1.05 -14.20
CA VAL A 103 -3.25 -0.21 -14.82
C VAL A 103 -1.99 -0.15 -13.94
N LYS A 104 -2.15 0.06 -12.62
CA LYS A 104 -1.05 0.02 -11.66
C LYS A 104 -0.27 -1.30 -11.72
N GLN A 105 -0.96 -2.44 -11.70
CA GLN A 105 -0.31 -3.77 -11.77
C GLN A 105 0.45 -3.95 -13.08
N ARG A 106 -0.13 -3.55 -14.21
CA ARG A 106 0.49 -3.71 -15.53
C ARG A 106 1.74 -2.84 -15.67
N LEU A 107 1.65 -1.57 -15.28
CA LEU A 107 2.76 -0.62 -15.37
C LEU A 107 3.88 -0.95 -14.37
N SER A 108 3.53 -1.43 -13.18
CA SER A 108 4.51 -1.91 -12.21
C SER A 108 5.25 -3.15 -12.72
N GLY A 109 4.57 -4.03 -13.46
CA GLY A 109 5.20 -5.16 -14.15
C GLY A 109 6.21 -4.75 -15.23
N TRP A 110 6.07 -3.56 -15.81
CA TRP A 110 7.03 -2.97 -16.75
C TRP A 110 8.21 -2.26 -16.08
N LYS A 111 8.32 -2.32 -14.74
CA LYS A 111 9.37 -1.65 -13.96
C LYS A 111 9.41 -0.13 -14.16
N MET A 112 8.27 0.48 -14.48
CA MET A 112 8.16 1.93 -14.58
C MET A 112 8.29 2.59 -13.19
N ASP A 113 8.77 3.83 -13.15
CA ASP A 113 8.92 4.58 -11.90
C ASP A 113 7.58 4.67 -11.15
N TYR A 114 7.62 4.40 -9.84
CA TYR A 114 6.43 4.38 -8.99
C TYR A 114 5.63 5.70 -9.03
N ARG A 115 6.28 6.85 -9.23
CA ARG A 115 5.62 8.15 -9.38
C ARG A 115 4.77 8.22 -10.64
N ALA A 116 5.34 7.80 -11.78
CA ALA A 116 4.63 7.76 -13.06
C ALA A 116 3.46 6.76 -13.02
N VAL A 117 3.68 5.59 -12.42
CA VAL A 117 2.61 4.60 -12.19
C VAL A 117 1.47 5.22 -11.37
N THR A 118 1.80 5.94 -10.29
CA THR A 118 0.79 6.59 -9.43
C THR A 118 0.00 7.64 -10.20
N ILE A 119 0.65 8.49 -10.99
CA ILE A 119 -0.02 9.52 -11.80
C ILE A 119 -1.01 8.87 -12.77
N ILE A 120 -0.56 7.91 -13.59
CA ILE A 120 -1.40 7.31 -14.64
C ILE A 120 -2.56 6.51 -14.03
N SER A 121 -2.31 5.80 -12.92
CA SER A 121 -3.33 5.02 -12.21
C SER A 121 -4.35 5.93 -11.50
N ALA A 122 -3.91 7.09 -11.01
CA ALA A 122 -4.79 8.09 -10.42
C ALA A 122 -5.66 8.76 -11.48
N VAL A 123 -5.09 9.15 -12.62
CA VAL A 123 -5.83 9.74 -13.75
C VAL A 123 -6.91 8.77 -14.23
N THR A 124 -6.56 7.51 -14.45
CA THR A 124 -7.52 6.49 -14.92
C THR A 124 -8.64 6.24 -13.92
N ALA A 125 -8.35 6.10 -12.63
CA ALA A 125 -9.38 5.96 -11.60
C ALA A 125 -10.27 7.21 -11.52
N ALA A 126 -9.69 8.40 -11.50
CA ALA A 126 -10.44 9.65 -11.40
C ALA A 126 -11.34 9.90 -12.62
N VAL A 127 -10.84 9.68 -13.84
CA VAL A 127 -11.64 9.83 -15.08
C VAL A 127 -12.86 8.91 -15.07
N ILE A 128 -12.70 7.65 -14.64
CA ILE A 128 -13.82 6.71 -14.54
C ILE A 128 -14.77 7.12 -13.41
N SER A 129 -14.24 7.60 -12.29
CA SER A 129 -15.08 8.09 -11.19
C SER A 129 -15.92 9.31 -11.58
N CYS A 130 -15.43 10.13 -12.51
CA CYS A 130 -16.15 11.31 -12.97
C CYS A 130 -17.41 11.00 -13.79
N VAL A 131 -17.65 9.74 -14.17
CA VAL A 131 -18.93 9.32 -14.77
C VAL A 131 -20.13 9.71 -13.89
N GLY A 132 -19.95 9.74 -12.57
CA GLY A 132 -20.96 10.21 -11.63
C GLY A 132 -21.32 11.70 -11.76
N TYR A 133 -20.46 12.54 -12.33
CA TYR A 133 -20.78 13.95 -12.63
C TYR A 133 -21.41 14.15 -14.01
N VAL A 134 -21.10 13.27 -14.97
CA VAL A 134 -21.55 13.42 -16.36
C VAL A 134 -22.96 12.89 -16.56
N ILE A 135 -23.35 11.84 -15.83
CA ILE A 135 -24.69 11.24 -15.94
C ILE A 135 -25.58 11.82 -14.83
N PRO A 136 -26.57 12.66 -15.17
CA PRO A 136 -27.52 13.19 -14.20
C PRO A 136 -28.25 12.05 -13.48
N ASP A 137 -28.52 12.22 -12.19
CA ASP A 137 -29.23 11.27 -11.31
C ASP A 137 -28.56 9.90 -11.08
N LEU A 138 -27.34 9.67 -11.60
CA LEU A 138 -26.65 8.40 -11.37
C LEU A 138 -26.15 8.28 -9.94
N SER A 139 -25.53 9.33 -9.37
CA SER A 139 -25.09 9.36 -7.98
C SER A 139 -25.40 10.72 -7.35
N THR A 140 -25.89 10.68 -6.12
CA THR A 140 -26.15 11.86 -5.30
C THR A 140 -24.88 12.37 -4.60
N THR A 141 -23.78 11.59 -4.64
CA THR A 141 -22.53 11.88 -3.94
C THR A 141 -21.28 11.72 -4.84
N PRO A 142 -21.18 12.44 -5.97
CA PRO A 142 -20.07 12.29 -6.90
C PRO A 142 -18.72 12.74 -6.32
N ASP A 143 -18.71 13.73 -5.41
CA ASP A 143 -17.49 14.19 -4.71
C ASP A 143 -16.87 13.09 -3.84
N ILE A 144 -17.72 12.32 -3.14
CA ILE A 144 -17.29 11.20 -2.32
C ILE A 144 -16.75 10.07 -3.21
N ALA A 145 -17.41 9.78 -4.33
CA ALA A 145 -16.94 8.80 -5.30
C ALA A 145 -15.55 9.17 -5.82
N LEU A 146 -15.36 10.42 -6.25
CA LEU A 146 -14.08 10.92 -6.77
C LEU A 146 -12.96 10.78 -5.73
N GLY A 147 -13.16 11.30 -4.52
CA GLY A 147 -12.15 11.25 -3.46
C GLY A 147 -11.78 9.83 -3.05
N THR A 148 -12.76 8.93 -3.01
CA THR A 148 -12.54 7.53 -2.60
C THR A 148 -11.95 6.66 -3.70
N SER A 149 -12.21 6.96 -4.97
CA SER A 149 -11.67 6.22 -6.13
C SER A 149 -10.14 6.10 -6.17
N VAL A 150 -9.43 7.08 -5.60
CA VAL A 150 -7.96 7.15 -5.60
C VAL A 150 -7.32 6.71 -4.28
N LEU A 151 -8.12 6.40 -3.25
CA LEU A 151 -7.65 6.12 -1.89
C LEU A 151 -6.69 4.92 -1.82
N TYR A 152 -6.84 3.93 -2.71
CA TYR A 152 -5.93 2.78 -2.80
C TYR A 152 -4.47 3.14 -3.18
N LEU A 153 -4.23 4.35 -3.71
CA LEU A 153 -2.89 4.84 -4.06
C LEU A 153 -2.22 5.59 -2.91
N VAL A 154 -2.98 5.95 -1.87
CA VAL A 154 -2.45 6.69 -0.73
C VAL A 154 -1.39 5.84 0.00
N PRO A 155 -0.18 6.36 0.24
CA PRO A 155 0.90 5.62 0.88
C PRO A 155 0.69 5.53 2.41
N GLY A 156 -0.40 4.86 2.83
CA GLY A 156 -0.78 4.77 4.25
C GLY A 156 0.28 4.08 5.11
N VAL A 157 0.86 2.96 4.64
CA VAL A 157 1.88 2.23 5.40
C VAL A 157 3.17 3.05 5.62
N PRO A 158 3.73 3.73 4.61
CA PRO A 158 4.80 4.70 4.83
C PRO A 158 4.46 5.79 5.87
N PHE A 159 3.25 6.35 5.85
CA PHE A 159 2.83 7.34 6.85
C PHE A 159 2.75 6.76 8.26
N CYS A 160 2.16 5.58 8.44
CA CYS A 160 2.13 4.91 9.75
C CYS A 160 3.54 4.63 10.26
N ASN A 161 4.43 4.14 9.39
CA ASN A 161 5.82 3.87 9.75
C ASN A 161 6.60 5.14 10.07
N PHE A 162 6.34 6.26 9.38
CA PHE A 162 6.92 7.56 9.71
C PHE A 162 6.56 7.98 11.14
N VAL A 163 5.27 7.91 11.51
CA VAL A 163 4.82 8.26 12.86
C VAL A 163 5.45 7.33 13.89
N ASN A 164 5.51 6.03 13.62
CA ASN A 164 6.16 5.06 14.48
C ASN A 164 7.64 5.39 14.70
N ASP A 165 8.39 5.63 13.62
CA ASP A 165 9.82 5.97 13.68
C ASP A 165 10.06 7.30 14.43
N LEU A 166 9.14 8.26 14.32
CA LEU A 166 9.19 9.52 15.07
C LEU A 166 9.01 9.30 16.58
N LEU A 167 8.04 8.46 16.97
CA LEU A 167 7.78 8.13 18.38
C LEU A 167 8.95 7.40 19.06
N TYR A 168 9.67 6.56 18.32
CA TYR A 168 10.85 5.84 18.84
C TYR A 168 12.17 6.62 18.69
N GLY A 169 12.14 7.88 18.23
CA GLY A 169 13.33 8.73 18.11
C GLY A 169 14.22 8.43 16.90
N HIS A 170 13.75 7.65 15.92
CA HIS A 170 14.47 7.34 14.68
C HIS A 170 14.25 8.43 13.61
N TYR A 171 14.66 9.67 13.89
CA TYR A 171 14.33 10.84 13.06
C TYR A 171 14.76 10.74 11.59
N ILE A 172 15.96 10.23 11.31
CA ILE A 172 16.48 10.12 9.93
C ILE A 172 15.63 9.12 9.10
N CYS A 173 15.26 7.99 9.71
CA CYS A 173 14.39 7.00 9.07
C CYS A 173 12.98 7.55 8.87
N ALA A 174 12.43 8.21 9.89
CA ALA A 174 11.13 8.87 9.83
C ALA A 174 11.07 9.86 8.65
N PHE A 175 12.05 10.77 8.56
CA PHE A 175 12.10 11.76 7.50
C PHE A 175 12.24 11.14 6.11
N SER A 176 13.07 10.10 5.97
CA SER A 176 13.21 9.37 4.70
C SER A 176 11.88 8.77 4.23
N ARG A 177 11.16 8.07 5.11
CA ARG A 177 9.84 7.49 4.79
C ARG A 177 8.79 8.57 4.52
N PHE A 178 8.83 9.67 5.26
CA PHE A 178 7.93 10.81 5.05
C PHE A 178 8.11 11.43 3.67
N VAL A 179 9.35 11.72 3.26
CA VAL A 179 9.63 12.28 1.93
C VAL A 179 9.17 11.33 0.84
N GLN A 180 9.41 10.01 1.00
CA GLN A 180 8.90 9.01 0.06
C GLN A 180 7.38 9.01 -0.04
N ALA A 181 6.67 9.02 1.10
CA ALA A 181 5.22 9.10 1.14
C ALA A 181 4.70 10.38 0.48
N MET A 182 5.31 11.53 0.79
CA MET A 182 4.93 12.82 0.23
C MET A 182 5.11 12.88 -1.28
N MET A 183 6.18 12.32 -1.84
CA MET A 183 6.37 12.27 -3.29
C MET A 183 5.24 11.49 -3.99
N ILE A 184 4.77 10.41 -3.37
CA ILE A 184 3.65 9.61 -3.87
C ILE A 184 2.35 10.41 -3.76
N THR A 185 2.11 11.06 -2.63
CA THR A 185 0.92 11.92 -2.43
C THR A 185 0.88 13.07 -3.43
N VAL A 186 1.99 13.75 -3.69
CA VAL A 186 2.06 14.80 -4.72
C VAL A 186 1.78 14.23 -6.11
N SER A 187 2.33 13.07 -6.44
CA SER A 187 2.07 12.38 -7.71
C SER A 187 0.58 12.01 -7.87
N LEU A 188 -0.04 11.55 -6.79
CA LEU A 188 -1.48 11.27 -6.72
C LEU A 188 -2.31 12.53 -6.96
N SER A 189 -1.98 13.64 -6.27
CA SER A 189 -2.66 14.92 -6.43
C SER A 189 -2.55 15.47 -7.86
N ILE A 190 -1.36 15.37 -8.47
CA ILE A 190 -1.15 15.75 -9.87
C ILE A 190 -2.06 14.93 -10.79
N GLY A 191 -2.13 13.62 -10.60
CA GLY A 191 -3.00 12.76 -11.40
C GLY A 191 -4.48 13.09 -11.24
N LEU A 192 -4.93 13.40 -10.03
CA LEU A 192 -6.30 13.82 -9.76
C LEU A 192 -6.63 15.16 -10.46
N VAL A 193 -5.75 16.16 -10.33
CA VAL A 193 -5.92 17.47 -10.98
C VAL A 193 -5.95 17.33 -12.50
N LEU A 194 -5.06 16.52 -13.08
CA LEU A 194 -5.04 16.26 -14.52
C LEU A 194 -6.37 15.66 -15.01
N ALA A 195 -6.93 14.69 -14.27
CA ALA A 195 -8.21 14.10 -14.63
C ALA A 195 -9.37 15.13 -14.62
N LEU A 196 -9.40 16.00 -13.62
CA LEU A 196 -10.41 17.06 -13.51
C LEU A 196 -10.28 18.09 -14.65
N LEU A 197 -9.06 18.50 -14.98
CA LEU A 197 -8.77 19.40 -16.09
C LEU A 197 -9.19 18.78 -17.44
N MET A 198 -8.91 17.48 -17.66
CA MET A 198 -9.29 16.78 -18.89
C MET A 198 -10.81 16.75 -19.11
N LEU A 199 -11.59 16.69 -18.02
CA LEU A 199 -13.04 16.65 -18.08
C LEU A 199 -13.70 18.03 -17.93
N ASN A 200 -12.88 19.09 -17.81
CA ASN A 200 -13.32 20.46 -17.55
C ASN A 200 -14.29 20.56 -16.34
N ILE A 201 -14.15 19.66 -15.37
CA ILE A 201 -14.97 19.63 -14.16
C ILE A 201 -14.33 20.58 -13.16
N ARG A 202 -15.00 21.70 -12.93
CA ARG A 202 -14.54 22.72 -12.00
C ARG A 202 -15.07 22.39 -10.61
N MET A 203 -14.25 21.74 -9.78
CA MET A 203 -14.41 21.78 -8.33
C MET A 203 -13.89 23.13 -7.85
N LEU A 204 -14.65 24.21 -8.07
CA LEU A 204 -14.56 25.56 -7.45
C LEU A 204 -15.46 26.55 -8.21
#